data_AF-A0A6G7XFW4-F1
#
_entry.id   AF-A0A6G7XFW4-F1
#
_cell.length_a   1.000
_cell.length_b   1.000
_cell.length_c   1.000
_cell.angle_alpha   90.00
_cell.angle_beta   90.00
_cell.angle_gamma   90.00
#
_symmetry.space_group_name_H-M   'P 1'
#
loop_
_entity.id
_entity.type
_entity.pdbx_description
1 polymer ?
#
loop_
_entity_poly.entity_id
_entity_poly.type
_entity_poly.pdbx_seq_one_letter_code
_entity_poly.pdbx_strand_id
1 'polypeptide(L)'
;MSLQNPIIAAQERAEKARGSGGSLFAAVIFAGLTAVAGGSAGWGFGIIMNQFRVMSLNSVFEWDTADAADWPLPFFVGLFGGIILGGLYARAARRFRGAPALIGPFFFTAMGVAVGFWMYSQNWTKPTETGYAVDTTFGGSEPWGIMAWVMYYANLWIPAAIVLVAVIALVSRLVFVGKVSKKRERAEKLLASGTQVPGTVSTVTETGLEINNQPVISFVVSFVDPAGQTRWVTKKGQFPRATLPRMGDSVTVFFDPATIDDEKTIAVGFATSATPPGA
;
A
#
# COMPACT_ATOMS: atom_id res chain seq x y z
N MET A 1 -9.59 16.44 -37.47
CA MET A 1 -9.49 15.10 -36.86
C MET A 1 -8.04 14.64 -36.99
N SER A 2 -7.33 14.43 -35.88
CA SER A 2 -5.91 14.04 -35.89
C SER A 2 -5.78 12.53 -36.16
N LEU A 3 -4.99 12.16 -37.17
CA LEU A 3 -4.68 10.78 -37.56
C LEU A 3 -3.56 10.14 -36.72
N GLN A 4 -3.17 10.77 -35.61
CA GLN A 4 -2.10 10.26 -34.74
C GLN A 4 -2.63 9.12 -33.86
N ASN A 5 -1.88 8.03 -33.79
CA ASN A 5 -2.20 6.90 -32.92
C ASN A 5 -2.48 7.41 -31.49
N PRO A 6 -3.67 7.13 -30.92
CA PRO A 6 -4.08 7.68 -29.62
C PRO A 6 -3.15 7.26 -28.49
N ILE A 7 -2.42 6.16 -28.64
CA ILE A 7 -1.42 5.67 -27.68
C ILE A 7 -0.20 6.59 -27.67
N ILE A 8 0.32 6.96 -28.85
CA ILE A 8 1.48 7.85 -28.99
C ILE A 8 1.13 9.25 -28.46
N ALA A 9 -0.05 9.76 -28.82
CA ALA A 9 -0.54 11.05 -28.32
C ALA A 9 -0.78 11.05 -26.80
N ALA A 10 -1.07 9.89 -26.19
CA ALA A 10 -1.17 9.75 -24.73
C ALA A 10 0.20 9.69 -24.06
N GLN A 11 1.18 9.03 -24.68
CA GLN A 11 2.56 8.96 -24.21
C GLN A 11 3.23 10.34 -24.22
N GLU A 12 3.13 11.09 -25.32
CA GLU A 12 3.67 12.46 -25.41
C GLU A 12 3.06 13.40 -24.35
N ARG A 13 1.75 13.26 -24.08
CA ARG A 13 1.08 14.02 -23.01
C ARG A 13 1.57 13.62 -21.62
N ALA A 14 1.86 12.34 -21.40
CA ALA A 14 2.40 11.85 -20.13
C ALA A 14 3.84 12.33 -19.90
N GLU A 15 4.66 12.37 -20.96
CA GLU A 15 6.03 12.90 -20.89
C GLU A 15 6.04 14.41 -20.64
N LYS A 16 5.20 15.19 -21.34
CA LYS A 16 5.05 16.63 -21.09
C LYS A 16 4.53 16.95 -19.69
N ALA A 17 3.71 16.07 -19.11
CA ALA A 17 3.21 16.23 -17.75
C ALA A 17 4.25 15.89 -16.67
N ARG A 18 5.26 15.09 -17.01
CA ARG A 18 6.31 14.68 -16.06
C ARG A 18 7.16 15.88 -15.68
N GLY A 19 7.34 16.10 -14.38
CA GLY A 19 8.07 17.25 -13.86
C GLY A 19 7.37 18.62 -14.05
N SER A 20 6.16 18.65 -14.62
CA SER A 20 5.43 19.91 -14.83
C SER A 20 4.91 20.50 -13.52
N GLY A 21 5.09 21.82 -13.33
CA GLY A 21 4.63 22.52 -12.12
C GLY A 21 3.12 22.41 -11.88
N GLY A 22 2.31 22.40 -12.94
CA GLY A 22 0.85 22.23 -12.83
C GLY A 22 0.43 20.86 -12.27
N SER A 23 1.13 19.78 -12.62
CA SER A 23 0.84 18.45 -12.08
C SER A 23 1.28 18.30 -10.62
N LEU A 24 2.38 18.95 -10.23
CA LEU A 24 2.79 19.04 -8.83
C LEU A 24 1.76 19.82 -8.00
N PHE A 25 1.35 20.99 -8.50
CA PHE A 25 0.35 21.83 -7.84
C PHE A 25 -0.97 21.07 -7.63
N ALA A 26 -1.47 20.40 -8.67
CA ALA A 26 -2.65 19.54 -8.56
C ALA A 26 -2.45 18.42 -7.53
N ALA A 27 -1.28 17.78 -7.50
CA ALA A 27 -0.99 16.73 -6.51
C ALA A 27 -0.99 17.29 -5.07
N VAL A 28 -0.44 18.47 -4.83
CA VAL A 28 -0.45 19.12 -3.51
C VAL A 28 -1.87 19.45 -3.08
N ILE A 29 -2.68 20.05 -3.97
CA ILE A 29 -4.08 20.36 -3.69
C ILE A 29 -4.85 19.08 -3.33
N PHE A 30 -4.78 18.05 -4.17
CA PHE A 30 -5.53 16.83 -3.91
C PHE A 30 -5.02 16.10 -2.66
N ALA A 31 -3.74 16.20 -2.31
CA ALA A 31 -3.24 15.68 -1.04
C ALA A 31 -3.87 16.41 0.16
N GLY A 32 -3.92 17.75 0.11
CA GLY A 32 -4.57 18.56 1.14
C GLY A 32 -6.06 18.25 1.27
N LEU A 33 -6.79 18.20 0.14
CA LEU A 33 -8.20 17.84 0.12
C LEU A 33 -8.44 16.41 0.64
N THR A 34 -7.56 15.46 0.32
CA THR A 34 -7.63 14.09 0.84
C THR A 34 -7.47 14.07 2.37
N ALA A 35 -6.58 14.89 2.92
CA ALA A 35 -6.42 15.05 4.36
C ALA A 35 -7.65 15.71 5.01
N VAL A 36 -8.24 16.74 4.38
CA VAL A 36 -9.48 17.37 4.86
C VAL A 36 -10.65 16.38 4.87
N ALA A 37 -10.80 15.58 3.80
CA ALA A 37 -11.81 14.52 3.76
C ALA A 37 -11.56 13.46 4.85
N GLY A 38 -10.30 13.08 5.07
CA GLY A 38 -9.91 12.25 6.22
C GLY A 38 -10.30 12.88 7.55
N GLY A 39 -10.08 14.19 7.72
CA GLY A 39 -10.49 14.95 8.90
C GLY A 39 -11.99 14.89 9.17
N SER A 40 -12.80 15.08 8.13
CA SER A 40 -14.26 14.91 8.22
C SER A 40 -14.64 13.48 8.64
N ALA A 41 -13.97 12.47 8.09
CA ALA A 41 -14.19 11.08 8.47
C ALA A 41 -13.81 10.83 9.95
N GLY A 42 -12.67 11.33 10.40
CA GLY A 42 -12.21 11.22 11.78
C GLY A 42 -13.13 11.93 12.78
N TRP A 43 -13.64 13.11 12.41
CA TRP A 43 -14.64 13.83 13.19
C TRP A 43 -15.90 12.98 13.37
N GLY A 44 -16.46 12.47 12.27
CA GLY A 44 -17.65 11.62 12.32
C GLY A 44 -17.41 10.31 13.07
N PHE A 45 -16.22 9.71 12.97
CA PHE A 45 -15.84 8.56 13.78
C PHE A 45 -15.75 8.91 15.27
N GLY A 46 -15.27 10.11 15.60
CA GLY A 46 -15.25 10.65 16.96
C GLY A 46 -16.64 10.73 17.60
N ILE A 47 -17.67 11.11 16.82
CA ILE A 47 -19.08 11.12 17.25
C ILE A 47 -19.52 9.72 17.68
N ILE A 48 -19.33 8.74 16.79
CA ILE A 48 -19.70 7.34 17.04
C ILE A 48 -18.94 6.79 18.25
N MET A 49 -17.64 7.09 18.35
CA MET A 49 -16.81 6.64 19.46
C MET A 49 -17.18 7.29 20.79
N ASN A 50 -17.65 8.54 20.80
CA ASN A 50 -18.14 9.18 22.02
C ASN A 50 -19.34 8.41 22.59
N GLN A 51 -20.27 7.98 21.73
CA GLN A 51 -21.43 7.18 22.14
C GLN A 51 -20.99 5.87 22.79
N PHE A 52 -20.14 5.07 22.12
CA PHE A 52 -19.62 3.83 22.71
C PHE A 52 -18.84 4.06 24.00
N ARG A 53 -18.07 5.16 24.07
CA ARG A 53 -17.32 5.53 25.27
C ARG A 53 -18.26 5.84 26.43
N VAL A 54 -19.28 6.68 26.24
CA VAL A 54 -20.25 7.02 27.29
C VAL A 54 -21.00 5.79 27.77
N MET A 55 -21.45 4.92 26.85
CA MET A 55 -22.07 3.63 27.19
C MET A 55 -21.15 2.69 27.99
N SER A 56 -19.83 2.86 27.88
CA SER A 56 -18.84 2.06 28.60
C SER A 56 -18.41 2.66 29.94
N LEU A 57 -18.59 3.98 30.13
CA LEU A 57 -18.13 4.71 31.32
C LEU A 57 -19.25 4.98 32.33
N ASN A 58 -20.48 5.21 31.85
CA ASN A 58 -21.61 5.55 32.69
C ASN A 58 -22.51 4.33 32.92
N SER A 59 -23.37 4.41 33.95
CA SER A 59 -24.45 3.43 34.15
C SER A 59 -25.41 3.44 32.95
N VAL A 60 -26.09 2.31 32.73
CA VAL A 60 -27.11 2.15 31.67
C VAL A 60 -28.25 3.16 31.80
N PHE A 61 -28.47 3.73 32.99
CA PHE A 61 -29.49 4.75 33.22
C PHE A 61 -29.00 6.20 32.99
N GLU A 62 -27.71 6.42 32.69
CA GLU A 62 -27.11 7.75 32.50
C GLU A 62 -26.42 7.95 31.14
N TRP A 63 -26.56 6.99 30.22
CA TRP A 63 -25.93 7.06 28.90
C TRP A 63 -26.58 8.05 27.91
N ASP A 64 -27.78 8.56 28.21
CA ASP A 64 -28.51 9.56 27.37
C ASP A 64 -27.93 10.98 27.46
N THR A 65 -26.83 11.14 28.21
CA THR A 65 -26.09 12.40 28.35
C THR A 65 -25.22 12.74 27.14
N ALA A 66 -25.02 11.78 26.22
CA ALA A 66 -24.33 12.05 24.97
C ALA A 66 -25.29 12.76 24.00
N ASP A 67 -24.93 13.97 23.56
CA ASP A 67 -25.76 14.77 22.64
C ASP A 67 -26.22 13.95 21.43
N ALA A 68 -27.50 13.57 21.41
CA ALA A 68 -28.13 12.80 20.33
C ALA A 68 -28.24 13.60 19.01
N ALA A 69 -27.85 14.88 19.02
CA ALA A 69 -27.92 15.79 17.88
C ALA A 69 -26.81 15.58 16.84
N ASP A 70 -25.72 14.91 17.21
CA ASP A 70 -24.57 14.74 16.33
C ASP A 70 -24.78 13.57 15.36
N TRP A 71 -25.23 13.88 14.14
CA TRP A 71 -25.35 12.88 13.07
C TRP A 71 -23.95 12.47 12.57
N PRO A 72 -23.62 11.17 12.42
CA PRO A 72 -22.37 10.70 11.81
C PRO A 72 -22.20 11.04 10.31
N LEU A 73 -22.94 11.99 9.74
CA LEU A 73 -22.82 12.40 8.34
C LEU A 73 -21.38 12.76 7.91
N PRO A 74 -20.57 13.48 8.72
CA PRO A 74 -19.17 13.77 8.39
C PRO A 74 -18.35 12.50 8.13
N PHE A 75 -18.65 11.39 8.81
CA PHE A 75 -17.99 10.11 8.60
C PHE A 75 -18.11 9.66 7.14
N PHE A 76 -19.34 9.62 6.62
CA PHE A 76 -19.62 9.16 5.26
C PHE A 76 -19.09 10.13 4.21
N VAL A 77 -19.28 11.44 4.43
CA VAL A 77 -18.75 12.48 3.52
C VAL A 77 -17.23 12.36 3.41
N GLY A 78 -16.55 12.21 4.55
CA GLY A 78 -15.11 12.04 4.59
C GLY A 78 -14.63 10.73 3.96
N LEU A 79 -15.33 9.62 4.21
CA LEU A 79 -14.99 8.30 3.65
C LEU A 79 -15.07 8.29 2.12
N PHE A 80 -16.21 8.69 1.56
CA PHE A 80 -16.41 8.70 0.11
C PHE A 80 -15.59 9.80 -0.57
N GLY A 81 -15.56 11.00 0.02
CA GLY A 81 -14.72 12.09 -0.46
C GLY A 81 -13.24 11.71 -0.50
N GLY A 82 -12.76 11.03 0.55
CA GLY A 82 -11.38 10.56 0.65
C GLY A 82 -10.99 9.56 -0.43
N ILE A 83 -11.88 8.64 -0.80
CA ILE A 83 -11.64 7.68 -1.90
C ILE A 83 -11.48 8.41 -3.24
N ILE A 84 -12.39 9.33 -3.54
CA ILE A 84 -12.37 10.08 -4.81
C ILE A 84 -11.13 10.97 -4.88
N LEU A 85 -10.90 11.78 -3.84
CA LEU A 85 -9.78 12.72 -3.77
C LEU A 85 -8.43 11.99 -3.72
N GLY A 86 -8.36 10.85 -3.01
CA GLY A 86 -7.16 10.00 -2.98
C GLY A 86 -6.83 9.41 -4.34
N GLY A 87 -7.84 9.04 -5.14
CA GLY A 87 -7.66 8.63 -6.53
C GLY A 87 -7.14 9.75 -7.43
N LEU A 88 -7.69 10.96 -7.29
CA LEU A 88 -7.24 12.15 -8.02
C LEU A 88 -5.80 12.54 -7.64
N TYR A 89 -5.47 12.49 -6.35
CA TYR A 89 -4.11 12.64 -5.85
C TYR A 89 -3.17 11.61 -6.49
N ALA A 90 -3.51 10.32 -6.42
CA ALA A 90 -2.66 9.26 -6.96
C ALA A 90 -2.43 9.42 -8.47
N ARG A 91 -3.44 9.89 -9.21
CA ARG A 91 -3.35 10.20 -10.65
C ARG A 91 -2.44 11.40 -10.90
N ALA A 92 -2.62 12.50 -10.17
CA ALA A 92 -1.81 13.71 -10.32
C ALA A 92 -0.33 13.46 -9.95
N ALA A 93 -0.08 12.80 -8.83
CA ALA A 93 1.26 12.44 -8.39
C ALA A 93 1.95 11.45 -9.35
N ARG A 94 1.20 10.52 -9.95
CA ARG A 94 1.73 9.62 -10.98
C ARG A 94 2.12 10.37 -12.25
N ARG A 95 1.29 11.34 -12.69
CA ARG A 95 1.60 12.19 -13.85
C ARG A 95 2.87 13.00 -13.61
N PHE A 96 3.01 13.61 -12.42
CA PHE A 96 4.19 14.39 -12.08
C PHE A 96 5.47 13.54 -12.05
N ARG A 97 5.44 12.38 -11.38
CA ARG A 97 6.64 11.53 -11.20
C ARG A 97 6.97 10.65 -12.42
N GLY A 98 5.97 10.32 -13.25
CA GLY A 98 6.08 9.20 -14.20
C GLY A 98 6.16 7.83 -13.52
N ALA A 99 5.86 7.77 -12.21
CA ALA A 99 5.96 6.60 -11.35
C ALA A 99 4.88 6.69 -10.26
N PRO A 100 4.52 5.60 -9.57
CA PRO A 100 3.58 5.66 -8.43
C PRO A 100 3.98 6.74 -7.41
N ALA A 101 3.02 7.39 -6.76
CA ALA A 101 3.28 8.44 -5.76
C ALA A 101 4.22 7.93 -4.64
N LEU A 102 5.14 8.79 -4.17
CA LEU A 102 6.07 8.44 -3.09
C LEU A 102 5.30 8.23 -1.78
N ILE A 103 4.47 9.21 -1.43
CA ILE A 103 3.52 9.15 -0.33
C ILE A 103 2.20 8.62 -0.88
N GLY A 104 1.55 7.68 -0.18
CA GLY A 104 0.28 7.13 -0.61
C GLY A 104 -0.91 8.01 -0.20
N PRO A 105 -2.05 7.97 -0.93
CA PRO A 105 -3.27 8.67 -0.51
C PRO A 105 -3.72 8.28 0.91
N PHE A 106 -3.57 7.01 1.27
CA PHE A 106 -3.87 6.48 2.60
C PHE A 106 -3.18 7.26 3.72
N PHE A 107 -1.94 7.71 3.53
CA PHE A 107 -1.22 8.48 4.56
C PHE A 107 -1.94 9.80 4.86
N PHE A 108 -2.30 10.55 3.83
CA PHE A 108 -3.02 11.82 4.00
C PHE A 108 -4.40 11.61 4.62
N THR A 109 -5.14 10.58 4.17
CA THR A 109 -6.43 10.24 4.75
C THR A 109 -6.28 9.87 6.23
N ALA A 110 -5.35 9.00 6.59
CA ALA A 110 -5.15 8.55 7.97
C ALA A 110 -4.70 9.69 8.89
N MET A 111 -3.78 10.55 8.44
CA MET A 111 -3.40 11.76 9.19
C MET A 111 -4.58 12.71 9.37
N GLY A 112 -5.39 12.89 8.33
CA GLY A 112 -6.66 13.61 8.42
C GLY A 112 -7.57 13.02 9.49
N VAL A 113 -7.83 11.71 9.43
CA VAL A 113 -8.68 10.99 10.39
C VAL A 113 -8.17 11.17 11.82
N ALA A 114 -6.87 11.03 12.06
CA ALA A 114 -6.29 11.22 13.39
C ALA A 114 -6.51 12.65 13.91
N VAL A 115 -6.30 13.67 13.08
CA VAL A 115 -6.51 15.07 13.45
C VAL A 115 -8.00 15.36 13.70
N GLY A 116 -8.87 14.94 12.79
CA GLY A 116 -10.32 15.16 12.92
C GLY A 116 -10.91 14.47 14.14
N PHE A 117 -10.46 13.24 14.43
CA PHE A 117 -10.83 12.50 15.63
C PHE A 117 -10.35 13.22 16.89
N TRP A 118 -9.07 13.62 16.93
CA TRP A 118 -8.50 14.34 18.06
C TRP A 118 -9.27 15.63 18.34
N MET A 119 -9.57 16.41 17.29
CA MET A 119 -10.32 17.68 17.40
C MET A 119 -11.71 17.45 18.00
N TYR A 120 -12.47 16.47 17.51
CA TYR A 120 -13.78 16.17 18.07
C TYR A 120 -13.69 15.64 19.51
N SER A 121 -12.65 14.84 19.80
CA SER A 121 -12.46 14.26 21.14
C SER A 121 -12.25 15.29 22.26
N GLN A 122 -11.89 16.53 21.93
CA GLN A 122 -11.80 17.62 22.91
C GLN A 122 -13.16 18.04 23.45
N ASN A 123 -14.23 17.75 22.71
CA ASN A 123 -15.61 18.07 23.08
C ASN A 123 -16.39 16.83 23.54
N TRP A 124 -15.71 15.71 23.80
CA TRP A 124 -16.39 14.51 24.28
C TRP A 124 -17.10 14.75 25.60
N THR A 125 -18.23 14.06 25.73
CA THR A 125 -19.04 14.07 26.94
C THR A 125 -18.20 13.61 28.12
N LYS A 126 -18.20 14.40 29.19
CA LYS A 126 -17.46 14.06 30.41
C LYS A 126 -18.22 12.96 31.16
N PRO A 127 -17.52 11.96 31.72
CA PRO A 127 -18.18 10.98 32.59
C PRO A 127 -18.73 11.68 33.83
N THR A 128 -19.81 11.14 34.41
CA THR A 128 -20.46 11.67 35.62
C THR A 128 -19.48 11.73 36.79
N GLU A 129 -18.71 10.65 36.98
CA GLU A 129 -17.61 10.58 37.93
C GLU A 129 -16.44 9.81 37.31
N THR A 130 -15.21 10.22 37.61
CA THR A 130 -14.03 9.51 37.08
C THR A 130 -13.72 8.30 37.94
N GLY A 131 -13.70 7.11 37.32
CA GLY A 131 -13.37 5.85 37.99
C GLY A 131 -14.58 5.08 38.52
N TYR A 132 -15.79 5.64 38.43
CA TYR A 132 -17.03 5.02 38.90
C TYR A 132 -18.15 5.19 37.87
N ALA A 133 -18.92 4.14 37.66
CA ALA A 133 -20.22 4.20 36.99
C ALA A 133 -21.27 4.46 38.07
N VAL A 134 -21.72 5.71 38.15
CA VAL A 134 -22.73 6.15 39.13
C VAL A 134 -24.12 5.84 38.59
N ASP A 135 -24.94 5.18 39.39
CA ASP A 135 -26.36 4.93 39.14
C ASP A 135 -27.19 5.87 40.02
N THR A 136 -27.66 6.96 39.45
CA THR A 136 -28.53 7.93 40.15
C THR A 136 -29.96 7.43 40.35
N THR A 137 -30.38 6.37 39.66
CA THR A 137 -31.73 5.80 39.77
C THR A 137 -31.85 4.90 40.99
N PHE A 138 -30.85 4.06 41.24
CA PHE A 138 -30.82 3.10 42.34
C PHE A 138 -29.82 3.44 43.45
N GLY A 139 -29.03 4.51 43.29
CA GLY A 139 -28.08 5.02 44.30
C GLY A 139 -26.81 4.18 44.46
N GLY A 140 -26.54 3.25 43.52
CA GLY A 140 -25.33 2.44 43.50
C GLY A 140 -24.19 3.09 42.73
N SER A 141 -22.94 2.81 43.12
CA SER A 141 -21.77 3.16 42.30
C SER A 141 -20.90 1.92 42.13
N GLU A 142 -20.49 1.67 40.90
CA GLU A 142 -19.61 0.54 40.57
C GLU A 142 -18.25 1.06 40.08
N PRO A 143 -17.12 0.56 40.60
CA PRO A 143 -15.82 0.97 40.12
C PRO A 143 -15.61 0.51 38.67
N TRP A 144 -14.97 1.37 37.87
CA TRP A 144 -14.65 1.06 36.47
C TRP A 144 -13.77 -0.19 36.35
N GLY A 145 -14.20 -1.09 35.46
CA GLY A 145 -13.35 -2.19 34.98
C GLY A 145 -12.24 -1.72 34.04
N ILE A 146 -11.40 -2.68 33.62
CA ILE A 146 -10.27 -2.44 32.70
C ILE A 146 -10.75 -1.78 31.40
N MET A 147 -11.88 -2.24 30.85
CA MET A 147 -12.38 -1.72 29.57
C MET A 147 -12.83 -0.26 29.65
N ALA A 148 -13.42 0.16 30.77
CA ALA A 148 -13.80 1.54 31.01
C ALA A 148 -12.55 2.43 31.07
N TRP A 149 -11.48 2.00 31.74
CA TRP A 149 -10.19 2.73 31.70
C TRP A 149 -9.61 2.86 30.30
N VAL A 150 -9.67 1.80 29.48
CA VAL A 150 -9.23 1.85 28.07
C VAL A 150 -10.06 2.87 27.28
N MET A 151 -11.38 2.91 27.47
CA MET A 151 -12.27 3.86 26.81
C MET A 151 -12.12 5.29 27.32
N TYR A 152 -11.79 5.47 28.60
CA TYR A 152 -11.51 6.78 29.19
C TYR A 152 -10.37 7.49 28.44
N TYR A 153 -9.28 6.76 28.14
CA TYR A 153 -8.12 7.27 27.42
C TYR A 153 -8.21 7.14 25.89
N ALA A 154 -9.39 6.83 25.33
CA ALA A 154 -9.59 6.65 23.89
C ALA A 154 -9.23 7.88 23.06
N ASN A 155 -9.37 9.08 23.62
CA ASN A 155 -8.97 10.34 22.98
C ASN A 155 -7.46 10.40 22.71
N LEU A 156 -6.63 9.69 23.49
CA LEU A 156 -5.18 9.66 23.32
C LEU A 156 -4.74 8.49 22.46
N TRP A 157 -5.18 7.26 22.77
CA TRP A 157 -4.62 6.08 22.11
C TRP A 157 -5.17 5.84 20.70
N ILE A 158 -6.42 6.20 20.40
CA ILE A 158 -6.98 6.03 19.05
C ILE A 158 -6.24 6.87 18.02
N PRO A 159 -6.09 8.21 18.18
CA PRO A 159 -5.35 9.00 17.19
C PRO A 159 -3.89 8.59 17.12
N ALA A 160 -3.25 8.23 18.26
CA ALA A 160 -1.89 7.71 18.27
C ALA A 160 -1.75 6.41 17.46
N ALA A 161 -2.69 5.47 17.60
CA ALA A 161 -2.71 4.22 16.85
C ALA A 161 -2.91 4.47 15.34
N ILE A 162 -3.78 5.40 14.96
CA ILE A 162 -4.00 5.78 13.55
C ILE A 162 -2.73 6.39 12.95
N VAL A 163 -2.05 7.29 13.68
CA VAL A 163 -0.77 7.87 13.26
C VAL A 163 0.29 6.77 13.11
N LEU A 164 0.37 5.83 14.05
CA LEU A 164 1.31 4.71 13.99
C LEU A 164 1.09 3.88 12.72
N VAL A 165 -0.17 3.53 12.41
CA VAL A 165 -0.52 2.80 11.17
C VAL A 165 -0.18 3.62 9.94
N ALA A 166 -0.43 4.92 9.93
CA ALA A 166 -0.07 5.81 8.83
C ALA A 166 1.45 5.84 8.59
N VAL A 167 2.25 5.93 9.66
CA VAL A 167 3.71 5.89 9.60
C VAL A 167 4.22 4.53 9.09
N ILE A 168 3.67 3.43 9.59
CA ILE A 168 4.04 2.08 9.11
C ILE A 168 3.73 1.94 7.62
N ALA A 169 2.57 2.41 7.15
CA ALA A 169 2.19 2.38 5.74
C ALA A 169 3.11 3.25 4.87
N LEU A 170 3.50 4.43 5.36
CA LEU A 170 4.46 5.31 4.70
C LEU A 170 5.83 4.64 4.57
N VAL A 171 6.39 4.14 5.67
CA VAL A 171 7.70 3.46 5.68
C VAL A 171 7.68 2.24 4.76
N SER A 172 6.65 1.41 4.84
CA SER A 172 6.49 0.23 3.97
C SER A 172 6.51 0.62 2.49
N ARG A 173 5.84 1.72 2.13
CA ARG A 173 5.82 2.24 0.77
C ARG A 173 7.17 2.78 0.33
N LEU A 174 7.86 3.55 1.18
CA LEU A 174 9.20 4.07 0.89
C LEU A 174 10.20 2.93 0.66
N VAL A 175 10.16 1.90 1.51
CA VAL A 175 10.98 0.69 1.36
C VAL A 175 10.65 -0.05 0.07
N PHE A 176 9.36 -0.20 -0.26
CA PHE A 176 8.95 -0.86 -1.50
C PHE A 176 9.43 -0.11 -2.75
N VAL A 177 9.26 1.21 -2.78
CA VAL A 177 9.73 2.06 -3.90
C VAL A 177 11.25 1.97 -4.05
N GLY A 178 12.00 1.99 -2.92
CA GLY A 178 13.45 1.83 -2.94
C GLY A 178 13.92 0.44 -3.41
N LYS A 179 13.17 -0.62 -3.09
CA LYS A 179 13.46 -1.97 -3.60
C LYS A 179 13.22 -2.05 -5.11
N VAL A 180 12.14 -1.44 -5.62
CA VAL A 180 11.83 -1.43 -7.05
C VAL A 180 12.88 -0.64 -7.84
N SER A 181 13.33 0.52 -7.35
CA SER A 181 14.39 1.29 -8.02
C SER A 181 15.70 0.51 -8.09
N LYS A 182 16.12 -0.12 -6.99
CA LYS A 182 17.33 -0.96 -6.97
C LYS A 182 17.24 -2.15 -7.91
N LYS A 183 16.07 -2.80 -8.01
CA LYS A 183 15.85 -3.88 -8.98
C LYS A 183 15.97 -3.39 -10.43
N ARG A 184 15.43 -2.21 -10.72
CA ARG A 184 15.53 -1.59 -12.05
C ARG A 184 16.96 -1.22 -12.41
N GLU A 185 17.70 -0.58 -11.50
CA GLU A 185 19.11 -0.24 -11.72
C GLU A 185 19.96 -1.50 -11.97
N ARG A 186 19.70 -2.58 -11.23
CA ARG A 186 20.35 -3.88 -11.47
C ARG A 186 20.00 -4.46 -12.82
N ALA A 187 18.73 -4.43 -13.22
CA ALA A 187 18.32 -4.89 -14.53
C ALA A 187 18.97 -4.06 -15.66
N GLU A 188 19.04 -2.74 -15.51
CA GLU A 188 19.71 -1.85 -16.47
C GLU A 188 21.21 -2.14 -16.57
N LYS A 189 21.90 -2.37 -15.44
CA LYS A 189 23.32 -2.79 -15.43
C LYS A 189 23.51 -4.16 -16.10
N LEU A 190 22.67 -5.14 -15.80
CA LEU A 190 22.74 -6.46 -16.43
C LEU A 190 22.47 -6.41 -17.94
N LEU A 191 21.60 -5.51 -18.41
CA LEU A 191 21.37 -5.31 -19.84
C LEU A 191 22.54 -4.58 -20.52
N ALA A 192 23.20 -3.65 -19.83
CA ALA A 192 24.29 -2.86 -20.39
C ALA A 192 25.64 -3.61 -20.41
N SER A 193 25.92 -4.41 -19.38
CA SER A 193 27.25 -5.03 -19.17
C SER A 193 27.19 -6.50 -18.75
N GLY A 194 26.01 -7.11 -18.69
CA GLY A 194 25.86 -8.51 -18.31
C GLY A 194 26.33 -9.45 -19.41
N THR A 195 26.95 -10.55 -18.99
CA THR A 195 27.27 -11.67 -19.88
C THR A 195 26.04 -12.54 -20.06
N GLN A 196 25.77 -12.94 -21.31
CA GLN A 196 24.66 -13.81 -21.67
C GLN A 196 25.19 -15.19 -22.02
N VAL A 197 24.66 -16.21 -21.36
CA VAL A 197 25.06 -17.60 -21.59
C VAL A 197 23.81 -18.47 -21.73
N PRO A 198 23.80 -19.44 -22.66
CA PRO A 198 22.73 -20.44 -22.73
C PRO A 198 22.71 -21.30 -21.46
N GLY A 199 21.52 -21.51 -20.92
CA GLY A 199 21.27 -22.42 -19.81
C GLY A 199 20.10 -23.35 -20.10
N THR A 200 19.93 -24.35 -19.25
CA THR A 200 18.86 -25.35 -19.35
C THR A 200 18.15 -25.51 -18.02
N VAL A 201 16.83 -25.64 -18.05
CA VAL A 201 16.04 -25.92 -16.85
C VAL A 201 16.27 -27.36 -16.41
N SER A 202 16.91 -27.57 -15.27
CA SER A 202 17.22 -28.91 -14.74
C SER A 202 16.11 -29.45 -13.85
N THR A 203 15.38 -28.60 -13.14
CA THR A 203 14.34 -29.03 -12.20
C THR A 203 13.24 -27.98 -12.12
N VAL A 204 12.01 -28.43 -12.00
CA VAL A 204 10.83 -27.58 -11.83
C VAL A 204 10.04 -28.12 -10.64
N THR A 205 9.69 -27.25 -9.71
CA THR A 205 8.94 -27.56 -8.50
C THR A 205 7.80 -26.56 -8.35
N GLU A 206 6.58 -27.07 -8.32
CA GLU A 206 5.41 -26.25 -8.04
C GLU A 206 5.44 -25.81 -6.58
N THR A 207 5.22 -24.52 -6.32
CA THR A 207 5.24 -24.02 -4.95
C THR A 207 3.88 -24.11 -4.25
N GLY A 208 2.83 -24.48 -5.00
CA GLY A 208 1.43 -24.46 -4.52
C GLY A 208 0.85 -23.06 -4.30
N LEU A 209 1.63 -22.00 -4.58
CA LEU A 209 1.19 -20.61 -4.46
C LEU A 209 0.73 -20.09 -5.82
N GLU A 210 -0.40 -19.39 -5.82
CA GLU A 210 -0.89 -18.66 -7.00
C GLU A 210 -1.04 -17.17 -6.66
N ILE A 211 -0.60 -16.31 -7.58
CA ILE A 211 -0.75 -14.85 -7.47
C ILE A 211 -1.43 -14.37 -8.74
N ASN A 212 -2.56 -13.67 -8.62
CA ASN A 212 -3.36 -13.19 -9.75
C ASN A 212 -3.71 -14.31 -10.76
N ASN A 213 -4.10 -15.48 -10.25
CA ASN A 213 -4.43 -16.66 -11.06
C ASN A 213 -3.27 -17.18 -11.95
N GLN A 214 -2.03 -16.85 -11.58
CA GLN A 214 -0.81 -17.36 -12.19
C GLN A 214 -0.02 -18.17 -11.14
N PRO A 215 0.33 -19.43 -11.43
CA PRO A 215 1.12 -20.24 -10.52
C PRO A 215 2.54 -19.68 -10.35
N VAL A 216 3.02 -19.75 -9.12
CA VAL A 216 4.41 -19.46 -8.77
C VAL A 216 5.19 -20.78 -8.81
N ILE A 217 6.19 -20.84 -9.68
CA ILE A 217 7.01 -22.02 -9.90
C ILE A 217 8.44 -21.74 -9.44
N SER A 218 9.02 -22.69 -8.71
CA SER A 218 10.44 -22.72 -8.38
C SER A 218 11.16 -23.61 -9.39
N PHE A 219 12.18 -23.10 -10.07
CA PHE A 219 12.91 -23.86 -11.07
C PHE A 219 14.42 -23.67 -10.90
N VAL A 220 15.17 -24.71 -11.22
CA VAL A 220 16.63 -24.73 -11.19
C VAL A 220 17.14 -24.69 -12.62
N VAL A 221 18.12 -23.84 -12.89
CA VAL A 221 18.76 -23.69 -14.18
C VAL A 221 20.24 -24.05 -14.05
N SER A 222 20.72 -24.91 -14.94
CA SER A 222 22.15 -25.16 -15.13
C SER A 222 22.71 -24.34 -16.29
N PHE A 223 23.90 -23.76 -16.12
CA PHE A 223 24.63 -23.08 -17.19
C PHE A 223 26.14 -23.24 -16.98
N VAL A 224 26.92 -23.02 -18.04
CA VAL A 224 28.39 -23.09 -18.00
C VAL A 224 28.95 -21.67 -17.99
N ASP A 225 29.70 -21.31 -16.96
CA ASP A 225 30.29 -19.98 -16.88
C ASP A 225 31.45 -19.77 -17.89
N PRO A 226 31.95 -18.53 -18.08
CA PRO A 226 33.05 -18.27 -19.01
C PRO A 226 34.36 -18.95 -18.61
N ALA A 227 34.48 -19.45 -17.38
CA ALA A 227 35.62 -20.23 -16.89
C ALA A 227 35.42 -21.75 -17.13
N GLY A 228 34.32 -22.16 -17.77
CA GLY A 228 34.00 -23.55 -18.09
C GLY A 228 33.38 -24.34 -16.92
N GLN A 229 32.98 -23.68 -15.82
CA GLN A 229 32.37 -24.37 -14.69
C GLN A 229 30.85 -24.44 -14.82
N THR A 230 30.28 -25.61 -14.59
CA THR A 230 28.84 -25.79 -14.52
C THR A 230 28.31 -25.26 -13.19
N ARG A 231 27.35 -24.35 -13.26
CA ARG A 231 26.68 -23.73 -12.10
C ARG A 231 25.19 -23.99 -12.16
N TRP A 232 24.56 -24.02 -10.98
CA TRP A 232 23.11 -24.15 -10.81
C TRP A 232 22.56 -22.96 -10.04
N VAL A 233 21.42 -22.47 -10.49
CA VAL A 233 20.73 -21.33 -9.89
C VAL A 233 19.25 -21.63 -9.76
N THR A 234 18.70 -21.41 -8.57
CA THR A 234 17.30 -21.58 -8.24
C THR A 234 16.57 -20.25 -8.34
N LYS A 235 15.55 -20.18 -9.19
CA LYS A 235 14.69 -19.01 -9.35
C LYS A 235 13.23 -19.36 -9.08
N LYS A 236 12.48 -18.32 -8.72
CA LYS A 236 11.03 -18.36 -8.60
C LYS A 236 10.42 -17.35 -9.55
N GLY A 237 9.43 -17.77 -10.33
CA GLY A 237 8.75 -16.93 -11.30
C GLY A 237 7.24 -17.16 -11.31
N GLN A 238 6.49 -16.13 -11.71
CA GLN A 238 5.08 -16.25 -12.06
C GLN A 238 4.98 -16.52 -13.55
N PHE A 239 4.23 -17.55 -13.93
CA PHE A 239 4.06 -17.95 -15.32
C PHE A 239 2.58 -18.07 -15.65
N PRO A 240 2.14 -17.63 -16.84
CA PRO A 240 0.85 -18.04 -17.37
C PRO A 240 0.77 -19.57 -17.42
N ARG A 241 -0.37 -20.16 -17.07
CA ARG A 241 -0.56 -21.62 -17.11
C ARG A 241 -0.26 -22.23 -18.48
N ALA A 242 -0.44 -21.46 -19.55
CA ALA A 242 -0.15 -21.88 -20.92
C ALA A 242 1.36 -21.98 -21.24
N THR A 243 2.21 -21.26 -20.51
CA THR A 243 3.66 -21.16 -20.76
C THR A 243 4.44 -21.47 -19.49
N LEU A 244 4.09 -22.57 -18.84
CA LEU A 244 4.84 -23.07 -17.69
C LEU A 244 6.19 -23.62 -18.15
N PRO A 245 7.29 -23.29 -17.46
CA PRO A 245 8.60 -23.81 -17.77
C PRO A 245 8.65 -25.31 -17.51
N ARG A 246 9.28 -26.04 -18.42
CA ARG A 246 9.48 -27.48 -18.34
C ARG A 246 10.94 -27.81 -18.17
N MET A 247 11.20 -28.98 -17.60
CA MET A 247 12.55 -29.52 -17.55
C MET A 247 13.08 -29.71 -18.98
N GLY A 248 14.31 -29.25 -19.24
CA GLY A 248 14.95 -29.26 -20.54
C GLY A 248 14.73 -27.99 -21.38
N ASP A 249 13.87 -27.06 -20.95
CA ASP A 249 13.67 -25.80 -21.67
C ASP A 249 14.97 -25.00 -21.76
N SER A 250 15.22 -24.42 -22.93
CA SER A 250 16.35 -23.53 -23.17
C SER A 250 16.05 -22.14 -22.60
N VAL A 251 16.98 -21.62 -21.81
CA VAL A 251 16.87 -20.30 -21.17
C VAL A 251 18.15 -19.50 -21.41
N THR A 252 18.03 -18.18 -21.36
CA THR A 252 19.19 -17.28 -21.38
C THR A 252 19.47 -16.82 -19.96
N VAL A 253 20.68 -17.08 -19.48
CA VAL A 253 21.15 -16.64 -18.17
C VAL A 253 21.96 -15.35 -18.34
N PHE A 254 21.60 -14.33 -17.57
CA PHE A 254 22.26 -13.03 -17.53
C PHE A 254 22.93 -12.86 -16.18
N PHE A 255 24.23 -12.58 -16.14
CA PHE A 255 24.95 -12.32 -14.90
C PHE A 255 26.11 -11.35 -15.12
N ASP A 256 26.57 -10.71 -14.05
CA ASP A 256 27.81 -9.95 -14.02
C ASP A 256 28.96 -10.89 -13.58
N PRO A 257 30.03 -11.08 -14.38
CA PRO A 257 31.16 -11.94 -14.02
C PRO A 257 31.79 -11.56 -12.67
N ALA A 258 31.76 -10.29 -12.28
CA ALA A 258 32.32 -9.82 -11.01
C ALA A 258 31.51 -10.27 -9.78
N THR A 259 30.25 -10.67 -9.95
CA THR A 259 29.35 -11.08 -8.85
C THR A 259 28.74 -12.46 -9.08
N ILE A 260 29.42 -13.32 -9.85
CA ILE A 260 28.89 -14.62 -10.28
C ILE A 260 28.55 -15.59 -9.12
N ASP A 261 29.13 -15.37 -7.94
CA ASP A 261 28.85 -16.16 -6.73
C ASP A 261 27.62 -15.67 -5.95
N ASP A 262 27.08 -14.47 -6.25
CA ASP A 262 25.81 -14.00 -5.67
C ASP A 262 24.64 -14.37 -6.57
N GLU A 263 23.99 -15.48 -6.24
CA GLU A 263 22.79 -15.99 -6.93
C GLU A 263 21.71 -14.91 -7.13
N LYS A 264 21.60 -13.93 -6.23
CA LYS A 264 20.58 -12.86 -6.33
C LYS A 264 20.83 -11.89 -7.48
N THR A 265 22.04 -11.87 -8.04
CA THR A 265 22.44 -11.02 -9.16
C THR A 265 22.23 -11.68 -10.51
N ILE A 266 22.06 -13.00 -10.54
CA ILE A 266 21.82 -13.77 -11.76
C ILE A 266 20.35 -13.63 -12.15
N ALA A 267 20.07 -13.30 -13.42
CA ALA A 267 18.74 -13.25 -13.99
C ALA A 267 18.58 -14.35 -15.05
N VAL A 268 17.36 -14.87 -15.19
CA VAL A 268 17.04 -15.90 -16.18
C VAL A 268 15.88 -15.39 -17.04
N GLY A 269 16.09 -15.36 -18.35
CA GLY A 269 15.07 -15.08 -19.35
C GLY A 269 14.66 -16.35 -20.07
N PHE A 270 13.36 -16.58 -20.19
CA PHE A 270 12.83 -17.59 -21.09
C PHE A 270 12.70 -16.97 -22.47
N ALA A 271 13.15 -17.67 -23.51
CA ALA A 271 12.85 -17.25 -24.87
C ALA A 271 11.33 -17.33 -25.03
N THR A 272 10.66 -16.20 -25.18
CA THR A 272 9.27 -16.18 -25.64
C THR A 272 9.27 -16.80 -27.03
N SER A 273 8.73 -18.02 -27.17
CA SER A 273 8.43 -18.61 -28.46
C SER A 273 7.30 -17.82 -29.12
N ALA A 274 7.63 -16.65 -29.68
CA ALA A 274 6.79 -15.91 -30.59
C ALA A 274 7.25 -16.23 -32.02
N THR A 275 6.56 -17.20 -32.61
CA THR A 275 6.38 -17.47 -34.05
C THR A 275 7.62 -17.95 -34.85
N PRO A 276 7.59 -19.15 -35.49
CA PRO A 276 8.58 -19.53 -36.48
C PRO A 276 8.50 -18.61 -37.72
N PRO A 277 9.63 -18.30 -38.39
CA PRO A 277 9.59 -17.70 -39.71
C PRO A 277 9.13 -18.75 -40.74
N GLY A 278 7.96 -18.51 -41.33
CA GLY A 278 7.59 -18.97 -42.67
C GLY A 278 7.06 -20.40 -42.83
N ALA A 279 5.82 -20.49 -43.32
CA ALA A 279 5.50 -21.17 -44.58
C ALA A 279 4.27 -20.49 -45.19
#